data_AF-A0A3B8SLL4-F1
#
_entry.id   AF-A0A3B8SLL4-F1
#
_cell.length_a   1.000
_cell.length_b   1.000
_cell.length_c   1.000
_cell.angle_alpha   90.00
_cell.angle_beta   90.00
_cell.angle_gamma   90.00
#
_symmetry.space_group_name_H-M   'P 1'
#
loop_
_entity.id
_entity.type
_entity.pdbx_description
1 polymer ?
#
loop_
_entity_poly.entity_id
_entity_poly.type
_entity_poly.pdbx_seq_one_letter_code
_entity_poly.pdbx_strand_id
1 'polypeptide(L)'
;MEKKHVIFFIILLLLIIGFIIAFNVISDLNDETKIKNEIKEISEVFTIANIDNENVNEILDRKVIKKGIYADIEVGIKQYYKNLYSDLKNLTFLLDADNFTNYLSSKNITEDGPIFLKSRSNLNNSKAQIIEYYDKFTKSLSNNNTKLSYINQNEKKYYIDFYLELTNLALPENFESSLKDEYDNALNNIEIYIKAFDFLYANRSNWEIRNTELVFEDATILDEYMQVIDQLNKTKKEKE
;
A
#
# COMPACT_ATOMS: atom_id res chain seq x y z
N MET A 1 68.94 -4.34 -12.43
CA MET A 1 67.73 -5.05 -12.88
C MET A 1 67.70 -4.96 -14.40
N GLU A 2 67.86 -6.08 -15.11
CA GLU A 2 67.89 -6.05 -16.58
C GLU A 2 66.55 -5.54 -17.15
N LYS A 3 66.58 -4.79 -18.27
CA LYS A 3 65.37 -4.23 -18.92
C LYS A 3 64.25 -5.26 -19.13
N LYS A 4 64.61 -6.53 -19.34
CA LYS A 4 63.67 -7.65 -19.51
C LYS A 4 62.86 -7.95 -18.24
N HIS A 5 63.47 -7.83 -17.06
CA HIS A 5 62.76 -8.02 -15.78
C HIS A 5 61.81 -6.85 -15.50
N VAL A 6 62.18 -5.62 -15.84
CA VAL A 6 61.31 -4.44 -15.67
C VAL A 6 60.06 -4.55 -16.55
N ILE A 7 60.22 -4.94 -17.82
CA ILE A 7 59.10 -5.15 -18.75
C ILE A 7 58.18 -6.28 -18.26
N PHE A 8 58.75 -7.38 -17.77
CA PHE A 8 57.99 -8.49 -17.20
C PHE A 8 57.14 -8.06 -15.99
N PHE A 9 57.69 -7.26 -15.07
CA PHE A 9 56.95 -6.74 -13.91
C PHE A 9 55.78 -5.83 -14.31
N ILE A 10 55.95 -4.98 -15.33
CA ILE A 10 54.87 -4.10 -15.81
C ILE A 10 53.72 -4.89 -16.42
N ILE A 11 54.03 -5.93 -17.22
CA ILE A 11 53.02 -6.80 -17.82
C ILE A 11 52.25 -7.58 -16.75
N LEU A 12 52.95 -8.09 -15.73
CA LEU A 12 52.33 -8.79 -14.61
C LEU A 12 51.39 -7.88 -13.81
N LEU A 13 51.78 -6.62 -13.58
CA LEU A 13 50.94 -5.63 -12.89
C LEU A 13 49.65 -5.33 -13.67
N LEU A 14 49.74 -5.17 -15.00
CA LEU A 14 48.57 -4.93 -15.85
C LEU A 14 47.60 -6.12 -15.86
N LEU A 15 48.11 -7.35 -15.84
CA LEU A 15 47.28 -8.57 -15.74
C LEU A 15 46.56 -8.66 -14.40
N ILE A 16 47.21 -8.30 -13.29
CA ILE A 16 46.58 -8.27 -11.97
C ILE A 16 45.45 -7.23 -11.94
N ILE A 17 45.69 -6.04 -12.48
CA ILE A 17 44.66 -4.98 -12.57
C ILE A 17 43.49 -5.46 -13.45
N GLY A 18 43.77 -6.04 -14.61
CA GLY A 18 42.74 -6.59 -15.51
C GLY A 18 41.93 -7.71 -14.86
N PHE A 19 42.59 -8.61 -14.11
CA PHE A 19 41.92 -9.68 -13.36
C PHE A 19 41.03 -9.12 -12.24
N ILE A 20 41.49 -8.09 -11.51
CA ILE A 20 40.69 -7.42 -10.48
C ILE A 20 39.46 -6.76 -11.10
N ILE A 21 39.61 -6.06 -12.24
CA ILE A 21 38.48 -5.44 -12.94
C ILE A 21 37.49 -6.50 -13.42
N ALA A 22 37.98 -7.56 -14.08
CA ALA A 22 37.13 -8.65 -14.57
C ALA A 22 36.40 -9.38 -13.42
N PHE A 23 37.09 -9.64 -12.32
CA PHE A 23 36.50 -10.25 -11.13
C PHE A 23 35.40 -9.37 -10.52
N ASN A 24 35.63 -8.05 -10.41
CA ASN A 24 34.63 -7.11 -9.91
C ASN A 24 33.42 -7.05 -10.85
N VAL A 25 33.61 -6.98 -12.17
CA VAL A 25 32.49 -6.98 -13.13
C VAL A 25 31.66 -8.26 -13.05
N ILE A 26 32.28 -9.44 -12.94
CA ILE A 26 31.58 -10.71 -12.78
C ILE A 26 30.83 -10.77 -11.44
N SER A 27 31.45 -10.29 -10.37
CA SER A 27 30.82 -10.21 -9.05
C SER A 27 29.59 -9.30 -9.07
N ASP A 28 29.71 -8.12 -9.68
CA ASP A 28 28.65 -7.13 -9.81
C ASP A 28 27.46 -7.71 -10.60
N LEU A 29 27.70 -8.36 -11.75
CA LEU A 29 26.66 -9.02 -12.54
C LEU A 29 25.93 -10.14 -11.77
N ASN A 30 26.68 -10.91 -10.98
CA ASN A 30 26.12 -11.98 -10.16
C ASN A 30 25.26 -11.43 -9.02
N ASP A 31 25.68 -10.35 -8.37
CA ASP A 31 24.91 -9.72 -7.31
C ASP A 31 23.66 -9.03 -7.86
N GLU A 32 23.74 -8.37 -9.02
CA GLU A 32 22.56 -7.86 -9.74
C GLU A 32 21.55 -8.95 -10.05
N THR A 33 22.02 -10.09 -10.58
CA THR A 33 21.15 -11.21 -10.94
C THR A 33 20.40 -11.75 -9.71
N LYS A 34 21.09 -11.87 -8.56
CA LYS A 34 20.44 -12.30 -7.31
C LYS A 34 19.37 -11.31 -6.87
N ILE A 35 19.67 -10.02 -6.86
CA ILE A 35 18.68 -9.01 -6.47
C ILE A 35 17.48 -9.04 -7.44
N LYS A 36 17.70 -9.13 -8.75
CA LYS A 36 16.61 -9.25 -9.73
C LYS A 36 15.71 -10.46 -9.47
N ASN A 37 16.30 -11.60 -9.11
CA ASN A 37 15.53 -12.79 -8.75
C ASN A 37 14.69 -12.59 -7.47
N GLU A 38 15.25 -11.93 -6.43
CA GLU A 38 14.49 -11.56 -5.23
C GLU A 38 13.29 -10.69 -5.58
N ILE A 39 13.48 -9.66 -6.41
CA ILE A 39 12.40 -8.73 -6.77
C ILE A 39 11.33 -9.42 -7.62
N LYS A 40 11.75 -10.34 -8.50
CA LYS A 40 10.81 -11.19 -9.23
C LYS A 40 9.95 -12.02 -8.29
N GLU A 41 10.56 -12.71 -7.31
CA GLU A 41 9.81 -13.47 -6.30
C GLU A 41 8.84 -12.57 -5.52
N ILE A 42 9.27 -11.38 -5.09
CA ILE A 42 8.39 -10.39 -4.43
C ILE A 42 7.21 -10.03 -5.34
N SER A 43 7.46 -9.73 -6.62
CA SER A 43 6.40 -9.30 -7.56
C SER A 43 5.36 -10.39 -7.84
N GLU A 44 5.76 -11.66 -7.82
CA GLU A 44 4.84 -12.79 -8.03
C GLU A 44 3.88 -12.99 -6.84
N VAL A 45 4.28 -12.57 -5.63
CA VAL A 45 3.46 -12.66 -4.41
C VAL A 45 2.80 -11.34 -4.01
N PHE A 46 3.27 -10.20 -4.51
CA PHE A 46 2.74 -8.86 -4.20
C PHE A 46 1.44 -8.59 -4.96
N THR A 47 0.33 -9.11 -4.43
CA THR A 47 -1.03 -8.88 -4.96
C THR A 47 -1.99 -8.52 -3.82
N ILE A 48 -3.10 -7.84 -4.14
CA ILE A 48 -4.16 -7.52 -3.17
C ILE A 48 -4.69 -8.80 -2.51
N ALA A 49 -4.85 -9.87 -3.29
CA ALA A 49 -5.35 -11.17 -2.79
C ALA A 49 -4.37 -11.88 -1.84
N ASN A 50 -3.07 -11.55 -1.89
CA ASN A 50 -2.02 -12.17 -1.07
C ASN A 50 -1.41 -11.19 -0.05
N ILE A 51 -2.12 -10.11 0.30
CA ILE A 51 -1.59 -9.06 1.17
C ILE A 51 -1.44 -9.45 2.65
N ASP A 52 -1.92 -10.63 3.01
CA ASP A 52 -1.70 -11.25 4.32
C ASP A 52 -0.79 -12.48 4.28
N ASN A 53 -0.10 -12.71 3.16
CA ASN A 53 0.74 -13.89 2.99
C ASN A 53 2.09 -13.74 3.73
N GLU A 54 2.33 -14.59 4.73
CA GLU A 54 3.57 -14.60 5.52
C GLU A 54 4.83 -14.81 4.67
N ASN A 55 4.72 -15.47 3.50
CA ASN A 55 5.84 -15.71 2.60
C ASN A 55 6.45 -14.41 2.04
N VAL A 56 5.66 -13.33 1.95
CA VAL A 56 6.16 -12.01 1.50
C VAL A 56 7.20 -11.48 2.48
N ASN A 57 6.93 -11.61 3.79
CA ASN A 57 7.85 -11.13 4.82
C ASN A 57 9.16 -11.92 4.82
N GLU A 58 9.11 -13.24 4.60
CA GLU A 58 10.32 -14.07 4.52
C GLU A 58 11.26 -13.63 3.39
N ILE A 59 10.72 -13.33 2.20
CA ILE A 59 11.51 -12.83 1.06
C ILE A 59 12.06 -11.42 1.36
N LEU A 60 11.27 -10.56 2.01
CA LEU A 60 11.70 -9.21 2.37
C LEU A 60 12.72 -9.15 3.52
N ASP A 61 12.80 -10.18 4.36
CA ASP A 61 13.73 -10.25 5.50
C ASP A 61 15.06 -10.95 5.18
N ARG A 62 15.08 -11.87 4.21
CA ARG A 62 16.32 -12.57 3.85
C ARG A 62 17.34 -11.63 3.20
N LYS A 63 18.63 -11.97 3.28
CA LYS A 63 19.72 -11.19 2.67
C LYS A 63 20.54 -12.04 1.72
N VAL A 64 20.63 -11.65 0.45
CA VAL A 64 21.38 -12.41 -0.59
C VAL A 64 22.75 -11.82 -0.90
N ILE A 65 22.95 -10.53 -0.67
CA ILE A 65 24.23 -9.84 -0.86
C ILE A 65 24.85 -9.52 0.50
N LYS A 66 26.08 -10.00 0.73
CA LYS A 66 26.70 -9.91 2.08
C LYS A 66 27.34 -8.56 2.38
N LYS A 67 27.86 -7.85 1.39
CA LYS A 67 28.67 -6.62 1.57
C LYS A 67 28.72 -5.77 0.30
N GLY A 68 29.16 -4.53 0.44
CA GLY A 68 29.37 -3.61 -0.68
C GLY A 68 28.08 -2.89 -1.11
N ILE A 69 28.19 -2.07 -2.14
CA ILE A 69 27.11 -1.16 -2.58
C ILE A 69 25.82 -1.94 -2.91
N TYR A 70 25.93 -3.11 -3.54
CA TYR A 70 24.75 -3.96 -3.81
C TYR A 70 24.04 -4.47 -2.55
N ALA A 71 24.75 -4.63 -1.44
CA ALA A 71 24.11 -4.97 -0.16
C ALA A 71 23.29 -3.80 0.38
N ASP A 72 23.76 -2.57 0.20
CA ASP A 72 23.04 -1.36 0.59
C ASP A 72 21.83 -1.12 -0.33
N ILE A 73 21.99 -1.38 -1.64
CA ILE A 73 20.88 -1.37 -2.61
C ILE A 73 19.83 -2.40 -2.25
N GLU A 74 20.20 -3.66 -1.97
CA GLU A 74 19.27 -4.71 -1.56
C GLU A 74 18.46 -4.29 -0.33
N VAL A 75 19.14 -3.78 0.70
CA VAL A 75 18.49 -3.28 1.92
C VAL A 75 17.52 -2.15 1.60
N GLY A 76 17.92 -1.18 0.79
CA GLY A 76 17.06 -0.08 0.37
C GLY A 76 15.82 -0.56 -0.37
N ILE A 77 15.97 -1.47 -1.33
CA ILE A 77 14.86 -2.02 -2.12
C ILE A 77 13.89 -2.78 -1.21
N LYS A 78 14.39 -3.67 -0.36
CA LYS A 78 13.55 -4.46 0.54
C LYS A 78 12.84 -3.57 1.56
N GLN A 79 13.50 -2.54 2.09
CA GLN A 79 12.85 -1.58 2.98
C GLN A 79 11.75 -0.79 2.27
N TYR A 80 11.98 -0.37 1.03
CA TYR A 80 10.96 0.25 0.19
C TYR A 80 9.75 -0.68 0.01
N TYR A 81 9.96 -1.94 -0.37
CA TYR A 81 8.87 -2.90 -0.56
C TYR A 81 8.13 -3.23 0.73
N LYS A 82 8.82 -3.35 1.87
CA LYS A 82 8.18 -3.52 3.19
C LYS A 82 7.23 -2.39 3.51
N ASN A 83 7.68 -1.15 3.31
CA ASN A 83 6.85 0.02 3.58
C ASN A 83 5.67 0.10 2.61
N LEU A 84 5.91 -0.16 1.33
CA LEU A 84 4.87 -0.18 0.31
C LEU A 84 3.80 -1.25 0.59
N TYR A 85 4.21 -2.46 0.98
CA TYR A 85 3.31 -3.54 1.38
C TYR A 85 2.51 -3.19 2.63
N SER A 86 3.18 -2.66 3.66
CA SER A 86 2.51 -2.23 4.90
C SER A 86 1.48 -1.14 4.64
N ASP A 87 1.79 -0.18 3.77
CA ASP A 87 0.86 0.90 3.41
C ASP A 87 -0.35 0.36 2.67
N LEU A 88 -0.13 -0.54 1.70
CA LEU A 88 -1.22 -1.19 0.98
C LEU A 88 -2.08 -2.05 1.91
N LYS A 89 -1.48 -2.80 2.84
CA LYS A 89 -2.20 -3.65 3.81
C LYS A 89 -3.10 -2.83 4.73
N ASN A 90 -2.58 -1.74 5.27
CA ASN A 90 -3.36 -0.83 6.11
C ASN A 90 -4.49 -0.18 5.32
N LEU A 91 -4.21 0.22 4.08
CA LEU A 91 -5.23 0.76 3.18
C LEU A 91 -6.32 -0.27 2.87
N THR A 92 -5.97 -1.48 2.46
CA THR A 92 -6.96 -2.54 2.15
C THR A 92 -7.82 -2.89 3.35
N PHE A 93 -7.22 -2.91 4.56
CA PHE A 93 -7.99 -3.07 5.79
C PHE A 93 -9.00 -1.92 5.95
N LEU A 94 -8.58 -0.67 5.84
CA LEU A 94 -9.46 0.49 5.99
C LEU A 94 -10.56 0.58 4.90
N LEU A 95 -10.29 0.09 3.70
CA LEU A 95 -11.24 0.07 2.59
C LEU A 95 -12.27 -1.07 2.69
N ASP A 96 -12.04 -2.06 3.54
CA ASP A 96 -12.95 -3.19 3.71
C ASP A 96 -14.35 -2.70 4.12
N ALA A 97 -15.34 -3.05 3.31
CA ALA A 97 -16.74 -2.69 3.53
C ALA A 97 -17.26 -3.21 4.89
N ASP A 98 -16.73 -4.35 5.36
CA ASP A 98 -17.12 -4.95 6.63
C ASP A 98 -16.79 -4.04 7.82
N ASN A 99 -15.77 -3.19 7.72
CA ASN A 99 -15.44 -2.20 8.76
C ASN A 99 -16.48 -1.09 8.91
N PHE A 100 -17.36 -0.92 7.92
CA PHE A 100 -18.47 0.02 7.96
C PHE A 100 -19.82 -0.66 8.21
N THR A 101 -19.85 -1.99 8.29
CA THR A 101 -21.09 -2.69 8.60
C THR A 101 -21.54 -2.37 10.03
N ASN A 102 -22.85 -2.35 10.23
CA ASN A 102 -23.52 -2.19 11.53
C ASN A 102 -23.60 -0.77 12.11
N TYR A 103 -23.03 0.28 11.51
CA TYR A 103 -23.19 1.65 12.03
C TYR A 103 -24.66 2.07 12.19
N LEU A 104 -25.55 1.58 11.32
CA LEU A 104 -27.00 1.79 11.38
C LEU A 104 -27.77 0.62 12.04
N SER A 105 -27.09 -0.30 12.70
CA SER A 105 -27.77 -1.35 13.48
C SER A 105 -28.50 -0.73 14.67
N SER A 106 -29.63 -1.33 15.05
CA SER A 106 -30.40 -0.88 16.22
C SER A 106 -29.56 -0.85 17.50
N LYS A 107 -28.64 -1.81 17.66
CA LYS A 107 -27.67 -1.83 18.75
C LYS A 107 -26.79 -0.57 18.75
N ASN A 108 -26.13 -0.26 17.63
CA ASN A 108 -25.24 0.91 17.55
C ASN A 108 -26.01 2.22 17.69
N ILE A 109 -27.20 2.34 17.09
CA ILE A 109 -28.08 3.51 17.23
C ILE A 109 -28.46 3.73 18.70
N THR A 110 -28.78 2.66 19.42
CA THR A 110 -29.14 2.72 20.85
C THR A 110 -27.93 3.10 21.72
N GLU A 111 -26.77 2.49 21.49
CA GLU A 111 -25.55 2.73 22.28
C GLU A 111 -24.97 4.13 22.08
N ASP A 112 -25.04 4.67 20.87
CA ASP A 112 -24.48 5.99 20.53
C ASP A 112 -25.48 7.14 20.77
N GLY A 113 -26.77 6.81 20.85
CA GLY A 113 -27.85 7.75 21.06
C GLY A 113 -28.15 8.64 19.84
N PRO A 114 -29.18 9.51 19.93
CA PRO A 114 -29.74 10.23 18.78
C PRO A 114 -28.81 11.26 18.14
N ILE A 115 -27.65 11.56 18.75
CA ILE A 115 -26.65 12.50 18.26
C ILE A 115 -25.56 11.78 17.44
N PHE A 116 -25.38 10.46 17.64
CA PHE A 116 -24.40 9.63 16.93
C PHE A 116 -22.95 10.14 17.06
N LEU A 117 -22.57 10.67 18.23
CA LEU A 117 -21.29 11.37 18.40
C LEU A 117 -20.10 10.43 18.17
N LYS A 118 -20.14 9.21 18.71
CA LYS A 118 -19.06 8.23 18.59
C LYS A 118 -18.94 7.73 17.15
N SER A 119 -20.07 7.39 16.52
CA SER A 119 -20.09 6.89 15.15
C SER A 119 -19.59 7.94 14.16
N ARG A 120 -20.03 9.19 14.31
CA ARG A 120 -19.51 10.31 13.50
C ARG A 120 -18.01 10.50 13.67
N SER A 121 -17.52 10.46 14.91
CA SER A 121 -16.08 10.56 15.18
C SER A 121 -15.30 9.43 14.52
N ASN A 122 -15.76 8.18 14.66
CA ASN A 122 -15.09 7.02 14.10
C ASN A 122 -15.07 7.04 12.57
N LEU A 123 -16.19 7.40 11.93
CA LEU A 123 -16.29 7.53 10.49
C LEU A 123 -15.39 8.65 9.95
N ASN A 124 -15.36 9.81 10.60
CA ASN A 124 -14.48 10.90 10.20
C ASN A 124 -12.99 10.55 10.37
N ASN A 125 -12.64 9.84 11.44
CA ASN A 125 -11.27 9.33 11.63
C ASN A 125 -10.91 8.31 10.54
N SER A 126 -11.81 7.38 10.22
CA SER A 126 -11.62 6.40 9.15
C SER A 126 -11.43 7.10 7.80
N LYS A 127 -12.26 8.11 7.51
CA LYS A 127 -12.14 8.96 6.31
C LYS A 127 -10.75 9.59 6.20
N ALA A 128 -10.28 10.21 7.29
CA ALA A 128 -8.96 10.85 7.31
C ALA A 128 -7.83 9.82 7.09
N GLN A 129 -7.92 8.65 7.72
CA GLN A 129 -6.92 7.58 7.57
C GLN A 129 -6.92 7.00 6.15
N ILE A 130 -8.07 6.77 5.53
CA ILE A 130 -8.17 6.29 4.14
C ILE A 130 -7.46 7.27 3.19
N ILE A 131 -7.74 8.57 3.32
CA ILE A 131 -7.10 9.62 2.50
C ILE A 131 -5.58 9.60 2.72
N GLU A 132 -5.13 9.57 3.98
CA GLU A 132 -3.71 9.57 4.32
C GLU A 132 -2.98 8.35 3.73
N TYR A 133 -3.49 7.14 3.93
CA TYR A 133 -2.86 5.91 3.45
C TYR A 133 -2.92 5.78 1.93
N TYR A 134 -4.01 6.22 1.29
CA TYR A 134 -4.12 6.27 -0.17
C TYR A 134 -3.07 7.21 -0.78
N ASP A 135 -2.97 8.43 -0.26
CA ASP A 135 -1.97 9.42 -0.73
C ASP A 135 -0.55 8.94 -0.48
N LYS A 136 -0.28 8.34 0.70
CA LYS A 136 1.03 7.79 1.04
C LYS A 136 1.44 6.66 0.11
N PHE A 137 0.53 5.72 -0.16
CA PHE A 137 0.77 4.58 -1.03
C PHE A 137 1.00 5.02 -2.48
N THR A 138 0.11 5.84 -3.05
CA THR A 138 0.22 6.33 -4.44
C THR A 138 1.46 7.20 -4.65
N LYS A 139 1.83 8.02 -3.65
CA LYS A 139 3.09 8.78 -3.67
C LYS A 139 4.32 7.86 -3.63
N SER A 140 4.28 6.77 -2.85
CA SER A 140 5.39 5.82 -2.79
C SER A 140 5.59 5.08 -4.11
N LEU A 141 4.49 4.77 -4.82
CA LEU A 141 4.53 4.17 -6.15
C LEU A 141 5.08 5.10 -7.24
N SER A 142 4.62 6.35 -7.27
CA SER A 142 4.85 7.26 -8.41
C SER A 142 6.06 8.18 -8.26
N ASN A 143 6.49 8.47 -7.03
CA ASN A 143 7.49 9.50 -6.77
C ASN A 143 8.90 8.93 -6.58
N ASN A 144 9.79 9.16 -7.55
CA ASN A 144 11.18 8.72 -7.48
C ASN A 144 11.94 9.29 -6.28
N ASN A 145 11.66 10.51 -5.81
CA ASN A 145 12.33 11.04 -4.61
C ASN A 145 11.94 10.26 -3.36
N THR A 146 10.69 9.82 -3.26
CA THR A 146 10.25 8.91 -2.19
C THR A 146 11.01 7.59 -2.27
N LYS A 147 11.13 7.00 -3.47
CA LYS A 147 11.91 5.76 -3.67
C LYS A 147 13.38 5.96 -3.31
N LEU A 148 14.00 7.05 -3.73
CA LEU A 148 15.40 7.34 -3.48
C LEU A 148 15.72 7.69 -2.02
N SER A 149 14.72 7.88 -1.16
CA SER A 149 14.94 8.15 0.26
C SER A 149 15.50 6.95 1.04
N TYR A 150 15.46 5.75 0.44
CA TYR A 150 15.93 4.50 1.07
C TYR A 150 17.39 4.15 0.75
N ILE A 151 18.07 4.92 -0.09
CA ILE A 151 19.47 4.67 -0.48
C ILE A 151 20.34 5.93 -0.37
N ASN A 152 21.66 5.74 -0.35
CA ASN A 152 22.61 6.85 -0.46
C ASN A 152 22.58 7.43 -1.88
N GLN A 153 22.23 8.70 -2.01
CA GLN A 153 22.11 9.39 -3.31
C GLN A 153 23.45 9.93 -3.84
N ASN A 154 24.53 9.83 -3.05
CA ASN A 154 25.88 10.19 -3.50
C ASN A 154 26.56 9.08 -4.31
N GLU A 155 25.87 7.95 -4.51
CA GLU A 155 26.38 6.83 -5.30
C GLU A 155 26.48 7.16 -6.79
N LYS A 156 27.25 6.34 -7.52
CA LYS A 156 27.33 6.46 -8.97
C LYS A 156 25.95 6.29 -9.59
N LYS A 157 25.65 7.11 -10.61
CA LYS A 157 24.39 7.08 -11.37
C LYS A 157 23.93 5.65 -11.74
N TYR A 158 24.86 4.78 -12.13
CA TYR A 158 24.57 3.37 -12.45
C TYR A 158 23.78 2.64 -11.35
N TYR A 159 24.19 2.80 -10.08
CA TYR A 159 23.54 2.15 -8.94
C TYR A 159 22.18 2.77 -8.62
N ILE A 160 22.04 4.08 -8.81
CA ILE A 160 20.77 4.81 -8.66
C ILE A 160 19.77 4.36 -9.74
N ASP A 161 20.22 4.27 -10.99
CA ASP A 161 19.40 3.81 -12.12
C ASP A 161 18.96 2.35 -11.91
N PHE A 162 19.88 1.47 -11.48
CA PHE A 162 19.57 0.08 -11.14
C PHE A 162 18.54 -0.03 -10.00
N TYR A 163 18.68 0.76 -8.94
CA TYR A 163 17.69 0.82 -7.86
C TYR A 163 16.30 1.26 -8.36
N LEU A 164 16.24 2.30 -9.18
CA LEU A 164 14.98 2.81 -9.74
C LEU A 164 14.33 1.81 -10.69
N GLU A 165 15.12 1.10 -11.51
CA GLU A 165 14.63 -0.01 -12.35
C GLU A 165 13.87 -1.04 -11.50
N LEU A 166 14.44 -1.43 -10.36
CA LEU A 166 13.88 -2.48 -9.50
C LEU A 166 12.77 -2.04 -8.55
N THR A 167 12.57 -0.73 -8.38
CA THR A 167 11.48 -0.17 -7.57
C THR A 167 10.32 0.37 -8.43
N ASN A 168 10.48 0.37 -9.75
CA ASN A 168 9.39 0.56 -10.70
C ASN A 168 8.70 -0.78 -10.96
N LEU A 169 7.83 -1.16 -10.02
CA LEU A 169 6.95 -2.31 -10.14
C LEU A 169 6.14 -2.26 -11.45
N ALA A 170 6.13 -3.37 -12.18
CA ALA A 170 5.10 -3.61 -13.18
C ALA A 170 3.83 -4.03 -12.45
N LEU A 171 2.95 -3.07 -12.16
CA LEU A 171 1.64 -3.35 -11.60
C LEU A 171 0.71 -3.91 -12.69
N PRO A 172 -0.30 -4.73 -12.32
CA PRO A 172 -1.39 -5.07 -13.24
C PRO A 172 -2.00 -3.81 -13.84
N GLU A 173 -2.36 -3.85 -15.13
CA GLU A 173 -2.85 -2.68 -15.89
C GLU A 173 -4.03 -1.96 -15.21
N ASN A 174 -4.89 -2.72 -14.52
CA ASN A 174 -6.07 -2.20 -13.83
C ASN A 174 -5.87 -1.96 -12.32
N PHE A 175 -4.66 -2.11 -11.79
CA PHE A 175 -4.44 -2.02 -10.34
C PHE A 175 -4.78 -0.63 -9.78
N GLU A 176 -4.28 0.43 -10.42
CA GLU A 176 -4.51 1.80 -9.94
C GLU A 176 -5.98 2.20 -10.02
N SER A 177 -6.67 1.85 -11.12
CA SER A 177 -8.10 2.11 -11.28
C SER A 177 -8.92 1.33 -10.26
N SER A 178 -8.63 0.04 -10.07
CA SER A 178 -9.36 -0.80 -9.09
C SER A 178 -9.18 -0.28 -7.67
N LEU A 179 -7.96 0.13 -7.30
CA LEU A 179 -7.70 0.72 -5.98
C LEU A 179 -8.41 2.06 -5.81
N LYS A 180 -8.46 2.89 -6.86
CA LYS A 180 -9.19 4.17 -6.85
C LYS A 180 -10.69 3.96 -6.66
N ASP A 181 -11.26 2.96 -7.33
CA ASP A 181 -12.67 2.62 -7.21
C ASP A 181 -13.00 2.15 -5.79
N GLU A 182 -12.18 1.30 -5.17
CA GLU A 182 -12.34 0.90 -3.77
C GLU A 182 -12.23 2.10 -2.81
N TYR A 183 -11.26 2.98 -3.05
CA TYR A 183 -11.09 4.23 -2.30
C TYR A 183 -12.34 5.12 -2.38
N ASP A 184 -12.84 5.39 -3.58
CA ASP A 184 -14.03 6.25 -3.77
C ASP A 184 -15.27 5.62 -3.15
N ASN A 185 -15.43 4.31 -3.27
CA ASN A 185 -16.55 3.58 -2.68
C ASN A 185 -16.54 3.66 -1.16
N ALA A 186 -15.39 3.47 -0.51
CA ALA A 186 -15.27 3.59 0.94
C ALA A 186 -15.64 5.00 1.42
N LEU A 187 -15.14 6.05 0.73
CA LEU A 187 -15.47 7.43 1.05
C LEU A 187 -16.96 7.74 0.86
N ASN A 188 -17.55 7.27 -0.23
CA ASN A 188 -18.98 7.44 -0.51
C ASN A 188 -19.85 6.73 0.54
N ASN A 189 -19.49 5.51 0.95
CA ASN A 189 -20.18 4.79 2.01
C ASN A 189 -20.16 5.56 3.33
N ILE A 190 -19.00 6.09 3.73
CA ILE A 190 -18.87 6.94 4.91
C ILE A 190 -19.82 8.16 4.81
N GLU A 191 -19.87 8.82 3.66
CA GLU A 191 -20.75 9.97 3.46
C GLU A 191 -22.23 9.61 3.54
N ILE A 192 -22.63 8.43 3.03
CA ILE A 192 -24.01 7.94 3.16
C ILE A 192 -24.35 7.67 4.63
N TYR A 193 -23.45 7.05 5.40
CA TYR A 193 -23.66 6.87 6.85
C TYR A 193 -23.84 8.20 7.58
N ILE A 194 -23.00 9.20 7.28
CA ILE A 194 -23.14 10.54 7.87
C ILE A 194 -24.49 11.17 7.49
N LYS A 195 -24.92 11.07 6.23
CA LYS A 195 -26.25 11.55 5.78
C LYS A 195 -27.39 10.83 6.51
N ALA A 196 -27.27 9.52 6.71
CA ALA A 196 -28.25 8.75 7.47
C ALA A 196 -28.33 9.23 8.93
N PHE A 197 -27.19 9.48 9.58
CA PHE A 197 -27.17 10.07 10.92
C PHE A 197 -27.73 11.49 10.98
N ASP A 198 -27.47 12.33 9.96
CA ASP A 198 -28.05 13.67 9.86
C ASP A 198 -29.58 13.59 9.73
N PHE A 199 -30.08 12.68 8.91
CA PHE A 199 -31.51 12.43 8.72
C PHE A 199 -32.18 11.97 10.03
N LEU A 200 -31.58 10.98 10.70
CA LEU A 200 -32.09 10.47 11.98
C LEU A 200 -32.07 11.57 13.05
N TYR A 201 -31.01 12.35 13.15
CA TYR A 201 -30.94 13.45 14.12
C TYR A 201 -32.00 14.53 13.88
N ALA A 202 -32.22 14.91 12.61
CA ALA A 202 -33.25 15.88 12.21
C ALA A 202 -34.66 15.40 12.56
N ASN A 203 -34.91 14.09 12.43
CA ASN A 203 -36.20 13.44 12.67
C ASN A 203 -36.29 12.69 14.01
N ARG A 204 -35.44 13.00 15.00
CA ARG A 204 -35.30 12.26 16.27
C ARG A 204 -36.55 12.14 17.14
N SER A 205 -37.59 12.93 16.87
CA SER A 205 -38.90 12.81 17.54
C SER A 205 -39.84 11.82 16.84
N ASN A 206 -39.50 11.38 15.64
CA ASN A 206 -40.36 10.61 14.74
C ASN A 206 -39.83 9.19 14.48
N TRP A 207 -38.84 8.74 15.26
CA TRP A 207 -38.36 7.37 15.24
C TRP A 207 -37.99 6.90 16.64
N GLU A 208 -38.09 5.60 16.85
CA GLU A 208 -37.64 4.91 18.04
C GLU A 208 -37.07 3.54 17.69
N ILE A 209 -36.35 2.93 18.63
CA ILE A 209 -35.98 1.52 18.54
C ILE A 209 -37.04 0.68 19.26
N ARG A 210 -37.79 -0.14 18.54
CA ARG A 210 -38.81 -1.06 19.10
C ARG A 210 -38.46 -2.49 18.74
N ASN A 211 -38.36 -3.38 19.72
CA ASN A 211 -38.04 -4.80 19.51
C ASN A 211 -36.81 -5.02 18.60
N THR A 212 -35.75 -4.23 18.79
CA THR A 212 -34.51 -4.24 17.98
C THR A 212 -34.64 -3.73 16.54
N GLU A 213 -35.78 -3.13 16.19
CA GLU A 213 -36.02 -2.52 14.87
C GLU A 213 -36.08 -1.00 15.00
N LEU A 214 -35.55 -0.30 14.00
CA LEU A 214 -35.75 1.13 13.84
C LEU A 214 -37.14 1.37 13.24
N VAL A 215 -38.04 1.97 14.02
CA VAL A 215 -39.43 2.22 13.65
C VAL A 215 -39.64 3.71 13.52
N PHE A 216 -40.26 4.13 12.41
CA PHE A 216 -40.65 5.51 12.17
C PHE A 216 -42.16 5.69 12.42
N GLU A 217 -42.55 6.85 12.92
CA GLU A 217 -43.96 7.20 13.16
C GLU A 217 -44.72 7.55 11.87
N ASP A 218 -44.01 7.99 10.84
CA ASP A 218 -44.55 8.46 9.57
C ASP A 218 -43.92 7.70 8.39
N ALA A 219 -44.76 7.23 7.46
CA ALA A 219 -44.32 6.45 6.30
C ALA A 219 -43.48 7.26 5.31
N THR A 220 -43.73 8.57 5.17
CA THR A 220 -42.93 9.47 4.34
C THR A 220 -41.51 9.58 4.88
N ILE A 221 -41.35 9.69 6.20
CA ILE A 221 -40.04 9.76 6.84
C ILE A 221 -39.28 8.44 6.67
N LEU A 222 -39.97 7.31 6.77
CA LEU A 222 -39.39 6.00 6.46
C LEU A 222 -38.90 5.93 5.00
N ASP A 223 -39.74 6.34 4.05
CA ASP A 223 -39.40 6.31 2.62
C ASP A 223 -38.19 7.20 2.30
N GLU A 224 -38.12 8.40 2.89
CA GLU A 224 -36.97 9.30 2.76
C GLU A 224 -35.69 8.69 3.36
N TYR A 225 -35.78 8.06 4.54
CA TYR A 225 -34.66 7.34 5.14
C TYR A 225 -34.19 6.19 4.26
N MET A 226 -35.12 5.38 3.73
CA MET A 226 -34.82 4.28 2.82
C MET A 226 -34.07 4.76 1.58
N GLN A 227 -34.46 5.90 0.99
CA GLN A 227 -33.75 6.49 -0.14
C GLN A 227 -32.30 6.89 0.19
N VAL A 228 -32.01 7.29 1.43
CA VAL A 228 -30.64 7.57 1.87
C VAL A 228 -29.84 6.28 1.94
N ILE A 229 -30.35 5.26 2.64
CA ILE A 229 -29.58 4.02 2.88
C ILE A 229 -29.52 3.09 1.67
N ASP A 230 -30.47 3.16 0.73
CA ASP A 230 -30.44 2.40 -0.53
C ASP A 230 -29.23 2.76 -1.41
N GLN A 231 -28.62 3.92 -1.18
CA GLN A 231 -27.38 4.31 -1.85
C GLN A 231 -26.22 3.36 -1.48
N LEU A 232 -26.21 2.78 -0.28
CA LEU A 232 -25.21 1.77 0.14
C LEU A 232 -25.30 0.49 -0.71
N ASN A 233 -26.51 0.11 -1.12
CA ASN A 233 -26.76 -1.11 -1.89
C ASN A 233 -26.44 -0.94 -3.39
N LYS A 234 -26.53 0.28 -3.92
CA LYS A 234 -26.15 0.58 -5.32
C LYS A 234 -24.64 0.42 -5.52
N THR A 235 -23.84 0.87 -4.56
CA THR A 235 -22.37 0.72 -4.57
C THR A 235 -21.91 -0.75 -4.55
N LYS A 236 -22.74 -1.67 -4.05
CA LYS A 236 -22.46 -3.11 -4.02
C LYS A 236 -22.82 -3.84 -5.32
N LYS A 237 -23.87 -3.39 -6.03
CA LYS A 237 -24.38 -4.03 -7.26
C LYS A 237 -23.60 -3.70 -8.53
N GLU A 238 -22.83 -2.62 -8.55
CA GLU A 238 -21.97 -2.29 -9.71
C GLU A 238 -20.74 -3.22 -9.82
N LYS A 239 -20.56 -4.16 -8.88
CA LYS A 239 -19.44 -5.10 -8.81
C LYS A 239 -19.78 -6.57 -9.11
N GLU A 240 -21.07 -6.90 -9.29
CA GLU A 240 -21.54 -8.24 -9.72
C GLU A 240 -21.83 -8.26 -11.22
#